data_AF-A0AAD4DUI7-F1
#
_entry.id   AF-A0AAD4DUI7-F1
#
_cell.length_a   1.000
_cell.length_b   1.000
_cell.length_c   1.000
_cell.angle_alpha   90.00
_cell.angle_beta   90.00
_cell.angle_gamma   90.00
#
_symmetry.space_group_name_H-M   'P 1'
#
loop_
_entity.id
_entity.type
_entity.pdbx_description
1 polymer ?
#
loop_
_entity_poly.entity_id
_entity_poly.type
_entity_poly.pdbx_seq_one_letter_code
_entity_poly.pdbx_strand_id
1 'polypeptide(L)'
;MSHLRALLPPACTLAILHAQDLHISIRHHFIHARSTSSSRATRDEPDSYRNKRKAKTVQKDPTKLGFYPPAWQAFLQAAKLEMHLQAVLMHPIPDHREALQLAQKVLDAELWMYHEKKIKLDNSYFPQYTTQMSWLLCDDLFMFRTELKKVVISVAKASYDIVPKGTMARKDEVQKCVIAKATKLLKTGDYLCVPDLSNGKWKNFVSQALRDGCLEFYYGNSKKALKNTSEFRRAIPVNGLLLVGAVMKGVLTGADFNSLQRSTDALLENPDCRAELEEMLEQWAMIGAGDLDFDEGGTGGSDMEDVNIIL
;
A
#
# COMPACT_ATOMS: atom_id res chain seq x y z
N MET A 1 -10.63 -1.30 34.09
CA MET A 1 -10.36 -0.21 33.14
C MET A 1 -11.67 0.47 32.77
N SER A 2 -12.24 1.23 33.71
CA SER A 2 -13.65 1.64 33.64
C SER A 2 -13.85 3.16 33.62
N HIS A 3 -12.77 3.93 33.43
CA HIS A 3 -12.78 5.39 33.51
C HIS A 3 -12.29 6.15 32.26
N LEU A 4 -12.10 5.45 31.13
CA LEU A 4 -11.63 6.06 29.87
C LEU A 4 -12.72 6.19 28.79
N ARG A 5 -13.99 6.23 29.19
CA ARG A 5 -15.15 6.30 28.27
C ARG A 5 -15.83 7.68 28.21
N ALA A 6 -15.32 8.69 28.93
CA ALA A 6 -16.10 9.90 29.21
C ALA A 6 -15.63 11.20 28.50
N LEU A 7 -14.72 11.16 27.52
CA LEU A 7 -14.16 12.40 26.95
C LEU A 7 -14.01 12.42 25.41
N LEU A 8 -14.91 11.78 24.66
CA LEU A 8 -14.96 11.96 23.19
C LEU A 8 -16.37 12.37 22.73
N PRO A 9 -16.49 13.36 21.81
CA PRO A 9 -17.77 13.84 21.32
C PRO A 9 -18.53 12.75 20.52
N PRO A 10 -19.88 12.70 20.61
CA PRO A 10 -20.70 11.61 20.05
C PRO A 10 -20.53 11.36 18.55
N ALA A 11 -20.14 12.38 17.78
CA ALA A 11 -19.95 12.28 16.33
C ALA A 11 -18.72 11.44 15.93
N CYS A 12 -17.68 11.33 16.77
CA CYS A 12 -16.49 10.53 16.48
C CYS A 12 -16.69 9.03 16.80
N THR A 13 -17.60 8.70 17.71
CA THR A 13 -17.88 7.32 18.12
C THR A 13 -18.70 6.56 17.07
N LEU A 14 -19.54 7.26 16.31
CA LEU A 14 -20.44 6.67 15.31
C LEU A 14 -19.71 6.24 14.03
N ALA A 15 -18.69 6.98 13.59
CA ALA A 15 -17.88 6.61 12.42
C ALA A 15 -16.95 5.41 12.68
N ILE A 16 -16.48 5.25 13.92
CA ILE A 16 -15.61 4.12 14.32
C ILE A 16 -16.44 2.84 14.51
N LEU A 17 -17.64 2.93 15.06
CA LEU A 17 -18.53 1.77 15.24
C LEU A 17 -19.10 1.26 13.90
N HIS A 18 -19.44 2.14 12.96
CA HIS A 18 -19.95 1.72 11.66
C HIS A 18 -18.88 1.06 10.77
N ALA A 19 -17.60 1.42 10.96
CA ALA A 19 -16.47 0.76 10.31
C ALA A 19 -16.13 -0.61 10.97
N GLN A 20 -16.37 -0.76 12.28
CA GLN A 20 -16.15 -2.01 13.01
C GLN A 20 -17.22 -3.08 12.72
N ASP A 21 -18.50 -2.70 12.58
CA ASP A 21 -19.60 -3.65 12.30
C ASP A 21 -19.54 -4.24 10.88
N LEU A 22 -18.94 -3.54 9.92
CA LEU A 22 -18.72 -4.09 8.57
C LEU A 22 -17.45 -4.97 8.46
N HIS A 23 -16.47 -4.80 9.37
CA HIS A 23 -15.17 -5.48 9.33
C HIS A 23 -15.19 -6.91 9.91
N ILE A 24 -16.10 -7.18 10.85
CA ILE A 24 -16.16 -8.46 11.59
C ILE A 24 -16.66 -9.63 10.71
N SER A 25 -17.35 -9.37 9.60
CA SER A 25 -18.06 -10.42 8.85
C SER A 25 -17.22 -11.17 7.78
N ILE A 26 -16.07 -10.66 7.31
CA ILE A 26 -15.48 -11.14 6.02
C ILE A 26 -14.02 -11.69 6.11
N ARG A 27 -13.27 -11.52 7.20
CA ARG A 27 -11.83 -11.91 7.25
C ARG A 27 -11.55 -13.34 7.76
N HIS A 28 -12.26 -14.36 7.26
CA HIS A 28 -12.12 -15.75 7.73
C HIS A 28 -11.11 -16.64 6.98
N HIS A 29 -10.27 -16.15 6.06
CA HIS A 29 -9.55 -17.02 5.10
C HIS A 29 -8.03 -16.80 4.90
N PHE A 30 -7.29 -16.21 5.84
CA PHE A 30 -5.87 -15.90 5.55
C PHE A 30 -4.85 -16.22 6.64
N ILE A 31 -4.89 -17.40 7.29
CA ILE A 31 -3.69 -17.96 7.96
C ILE A 31 -3.74 -19.50 7.93
N HIS A 32 -3.45 -20.12 6.79
CA HIS A 32 -2.95 -21.51 6.75
C HIS A 32 -2.15 -21.74 5.45
N ALA A 33 -0.90 -21.28 5.41
CA ALA A 33 0.07 -21.78 4.45
C ALA A 33 1.50 -21.56 4.94
N ARG A 34 2.29 -22.63 4.86
CA ARG A 34 3.74 -22.79 5.12
C ARG A 34 4.19 -23.06 6.55
N SER A 35 4.27 -24.34 6.86
CA SER A 35 5.45 -24.96 7.49
C SER A 35 5.53 -26.43 7.10
N THR A 36 6.27 -26.74 6.04
CA THR A 36 6.73 -28.10 5.75
C THR A 36 8.23 -28.05 5.49
N SER A 37 9.01 -28.21 6.55
CA SER A 37 10.44 -28.51 6.48
C SER A 37 10.60 -30.03 6.46
N SER A 38 11.06 -30.55 5.31
CA SER A 38 11.57 -31.91 5.17
C SER A 38 13.09 -31.83 5.20
N SER A 39 13.73 -32.49 6.17
CA SER A 39 15.16 -32.79 6.09
C SER A 39 15.45 -34.15 6.73
N ARG A 40 15.99 -35.02 5.89
CA ARG A 40 16.43 -36.39 6.14
C ARG A 40 17.63 -36.43 7.09
N ALA A 41 17.63 -37.44 7.95
CA ALA A 41 18.73 -37.78 8.85
C ALA A 41 19.94 -38.39 8.11
N THR A 42 21.15 -38.10 8.60
CA THR A 42 22.28 -39.04 8.68
C THR A 42 23.14 -38.68 9.88
N ARG A 43 23.62 -39.70 10.59
CA ARG A 43 24.38 -39.63 11.85
C ARG A 43 25.90 -39.68 11.60
N ASP A 44 26.61 -39.33 12.68
CA ASP A 44 27.89 -39.90 13.20
C ASP A 44 29.09 -38.91 13.34
N GLU A 45 29.31 -38.50 14.61
CA GLU A 45 30.56 -38.33 15.42
C GLU A 45 31.84 -37.63 14.89
N PRO A 46 32.84 -37.26 15.74
CA PRO A 46 32.80 -36.89 17.17
C PRO A 46 33.59 -35.59 17.53
N ASP A 47 33.37 -35.12 18.76
CA ASP A 47 34.23 -34.31 19.65
C ASP A 47 35.24 -33.31 19.07
N SER A 48 34.89 -32.02 19.17
CA SER A 48 35.88 -30.93 19.13
C SER A 48 35.54 -29.83 20.15
N TYR A 49 36.55 -29.51 20.95
CA TYR A 49 36.54 -28.69 22.16
C TYR A 49 35.83 -27.33 21.99
N ARG A 50 34.73 -27.18 22.72
CA ARG A 50 33.87 -26.00 22.73
C ARG A 50 34.51 -24.86 23.52
N ASN A 51 35.30 -24.03 22.84
CA ASN A 51 35.67 -22.70 23.33
C ASN A 51 34.41 -21.84 23.46
N LYS A 52 33.87 -21.73 24.68
CA LYS A 52 32.81 -20.78 25.06
C LYS A 52 33.37 -19.36 25.02
N ARG A 53 33.51 -18.80 23.81
CA ARG A 53 33.52 -17.35 23.62
C ARG A 53 32.12 -16.86 24.02
N LYS A 54 32.04 -16.15 25.16
CA LYS A 54 30.84 -15.38 25.53
C LYS A 54 30.58 -14.42 24.38
N ALA A 55 29.67 -14.78 23.49
CA ALA A 55 29.17 -13.88 22.47
C ALA A 55 28.61 -12.67 23.23
N LYS A 56 29.22 -11.50 23.03
CA LYS A 56 28.62 -10.22 23.42
C LYS A 56 27.22 -10.24 22.82
N THR A 57 26.19 -10.30 23.65
CA THR A 57 24.81 -10.14 23.21
C THR A 57 24.73 -8.77 22.57
N VAL A 58 24.86 -8.70 21.25
CA VAL A 58 24.63 -7.47 20.49
C VAL A 58 23.19 -7.11 20.81
N GLN A 59 23.01 -6.05 21.61
CA GLN A 59 21.70 -5.55 21.97
C GLN A 59 21.03 -5.16 20.66
N LYS A 60 20.09 -6.01 20.21
CA LYS A 60 19.40 -5.80 18.95
C LYS A 60 18.55 -4.53 19.08
N ASP A 61 18.57 -3.71 18.04
CA ASP A 61 17.87 -2.42 18.00
C ASP A 61 16.34 -2.65 17.91
N PRO A 62 15.54 -2.18 18.90
CA PRO A 62 14.09 -2.36 18.93
C PRO A 62 13.34 -1.63 17.80
N THR A 63 13.99 -0.74 17.06
CA THR A 63 13.40 -0.13 15.85
C THR A 63 13.42 -1.06 14.64
N LYS A 64 14.10 -2.22 14.74
CA LYS A 64 14.19 -3.20 13.64
C LYS A 64 13.23 -4.35 13.89
N LEU A 65 12.51 -4.78 12.85
CA LEU A 65 11.56 -5.90 12.94
C LEU A 65 12.21 -7.20 13.47
N GLY A 66 13.47 -7.47 13.13
CA GLY A 66 14.22 -8.64 13.59
C GLY A 66 14.59 -8.66 15.08
N PHE A 67 14.30 -7.59 15.82
CA PHE A 67 14.36 -7.57 17.29
C PHE A 67 13.26 -8.42 17.92
N TYR A 68 12.07 -8.39 17.33
CA TYR A 68 10.88 -9.01 17.90
C TYR A 68 10.84 -10.52 17.58
N PRO A 69 10.25 -11.36 18.45
CA PRO A 69 10.05 -12.77 18.18
C PRO A 69 8.99 -12.99 17.08
N PRO A 70 8.92 -14.19 16.46
CA PRO A 70 8.07 -14.44 15.29
C PRO A 70 6.59 -14.02 15.44
N ALA A 71 5.98 -14.26 16.60
CA ALA A 71 4.59 -13.86 16.85
C ALA A 71 4.40 -12.33 16.81
N TRP A 72 5.32 -11.58 17.43
CA TRP A 72 5.32 -10.12 17.38
C TRP A 72 5.67 -9.59 15.99
N GLN A 73 6.51 -10.28 15.22
CA GLN A 73 6.75 -9.90 13.82
C GLN A 73 5.49 -10.05 12.97
N ALA A 74 4.73 -11.14 13.12
CA ALA A 74 3.47 -11.33 12.42
C ALA A 74 2.45 -10.24 12.79
N PHE A 75 2.35 -9.91 14.08
CA PHE A 75 1.56 -8.79 14.58
C PHE A 75 1.95 -7.46 13.93
N LEU A 76 3.24 -7.11 13.94
CA LEU A 76 3.72 -5.86 13.35
C LEU A 76 3.54 -5.81 11.82
N GLN A 77 3.59 -6.94 11.13
CA GLN A 77 3.31 -7.00 9.69
C GLN A 77 1.82 -6.78 9.39
N ALA A 78 0.92 -7.33 10.21
CA ALA A 78 -0.51 -7.03 10.11
C ALA A 78 -0.78 -5.54 10.37
N ALA A 79 -0.15 -4.97 11.41
CA ALA A 79 -0.26 -3.56 11.73
C ALA A 79 0.30 -2.64 10.62
N LYS A 80 1.40 -3.02 9.96
CA LYS A 80 1.89 -2.29 8.77
C LYS A 80 0.87 -2.27 7.63
N LEU A 81 0.29 -3.43 7.32
CA LEU A 81 -0.71 -3.54 6.27
C LEU A 81 -1.95 -2.70 6.59
N GLU A 82 -2.44 -2.78 7.83
CA GLU A 82 -3.57 -1.98 8.30
C GLU A 82 -3.25 -0.48 8.29
N MET A 83 -2.03 -0.08 8.68
CA MET A 83 -1.61 1.33 8.60
C MET A 83 -1.56 1.83 7.16
N HIS A 84 -1.07 1.04 6.20
CA HIS A 84 -1.11 1.40 4.78
C HIS A 84 -2.55 1.58 4.30
N LEU A 85 -3.43 0.66 4.66
CA LEU A 85 -4.85 0.71 4.31
C LEU A 85 -5.49 1.98 4.88
N GLN A 86 -5.38 2.21 6.19
CA GLN A 86 -5.96 3.37 6.87
C GLN A 86 -5.40 4.69 6.33
N ALA A 87 -4.10 4.76 6.06
CA ALA A 87 -3.51 5.92 5.41
C ALA A 87 -4.16 6.16 4.06
N VAL A 88 -4.25 5.14 3.19
CA VAL A 88 -4.87 5.32 1.88
C VAL A 88 -6.35 5.68 1.99
N LEU A 89 -7.10 5.15 2.96
CA LEU A 89 -8.53 5.40 3.10
C LEU A 89 -8.88 6.76 3.71
N MET A 90 -8.11 7.23 4.69
CA MET A 90 -8.50 8.37 5.52
C MET A 90 -7.67 9.60 5.25
N HIS A 91 -6.34 9.42 5.18
CA HIS A 91 -5.41 10.51 4.99
C HIS A 91 -4.19 9.97 4.26
N PRO A 92 -4.12 10.10 2.93
CA PRO A 92 -3.08 9.44 2.14
C PRO A 92 -1.68 10.03 2.40
N ILE A 93 -1.62 11.26 2.91
CA ILE A 93 -0.38 12.00 3.16
C ILE A 93 -0.28 12.60 4.58
N PRO A 94 -0.38 11.82 5.68
CA PRO A 94 -0.09 12.31 7.01
C PRO A 94 1.30 12.89 7.12
N ASP A 95 1.38 13.97 7.89
CA ASP A 95 2.62 14.46 8.46
C ASP A 95 3.19 13.46 9.50
N HIS A 96 4.37 13.75 10.04
CA HIS A 96 5.02 12.85 11.00
C HIS A 96 4.21 12.64 12.28
N ARG A 97 3.56 13.69 12.80
CA ARG A 97 2.77 13.64 14.03
C ARG A 97 1.50 12.84 13.82
N GLU A 98 0.81 13.06 12.71
CA GLU A 98 -0.38 12.31 12.31
C GLU A 98 -0.05 10.85 12.04
N ALA A 99 1.07 10.57 11.37
CA ALA A 99 1.52 9.20 11.13
C ALA A 99 1.81 8.47 12.45
N LEU A 100 2.40 9.15 13.45
CA LEU A 100 2.61 8.60 14.78
C LEU A 100 1.29 8.30 15.52
N GLN A 101 0.33 9.23 15.47
CA GLN A 101 -0.99 9.01 16.06
C GLN A 101 -1.73 7.86 15.39
N LEU A 102 -1.65 7.77 14.07
CA LEU A 102 -2.21 6.66 13.31
C LEU A 102 -1.54 5.34 13.69
N ALA A 103 -0.21 5.30 13.80
CA ALA A 103 0.53 4.11 14.20
C ALA A 103 0.09 3.60 15.58
N GLN A 104 -0.09 4.49 16.55
CA GLN A 104 -0.58 4.12 17.88
C GLN A 104 -1.99 3.53 17.83
N LYS A 105 -2.93 4.19 17.11
CA LYS A 105 -4.30 3.69 16.93
C LYS A 105 -4.33 2.32 16.26
N VAL A 106 -3.49 2.12 15.24
CA VAL A 106 -3.40 0.83 14.54
C VAL A 106 -2.83 -0.26 15.44
N LEU A 107 -1.80 0.03 16.24
CA LEU A 107 -1.26 -0.93 17.20
C LEU A 107 -2.32 -1.35 18.23
N ASP A 108 -3.07 -0.40 18.79
CA ASP A 108 -4.13 -0.69 19.75
C ASP A 108 -5.26 -1.53 19.12
N ALA A 109 -5.68 -1.18 17.90
CA ALA A 109 -6.71 -1.91 17.16
C ALA A 109 -6.27 -3.34 16.82
N GLU A 110 -5.05 -3.53 16.32
CA GLU A 110 -4.53 -4.87 16.03
C GLU A 110 -4.34 -5.70 17.31
N LEU A 111 -3.93 -5.08 18.43
CA LEU A 111 -3.81 -5.78 19.71
C LEU A 111 -5.17 -6.31 20.17
N TRP A 112 -6.22 -5.49 19.99
CA TRP A 112 -7.59 -5.90 20.25
C TRP A 112 -8.00 -7.09 19.37
N MET A 113 -7.71 -7.05 18.07
CA MET A 113 -8.00 -8.16 17.14
C MET A 113 -7.28 -9.45 17.51
N TYR A 114 -6.03 -9.37 17.96
CA TYR A 114 -5.26 -10.53 18.43
C TYR A 114 -5.86 -11.11 19.72
N HIS A 115 -6.30 -10.24 20.63
CA HIS A 115 -7.00 -10.64 21.85
C HIS A 115 -8.32 -11.37 21.54
N GLU A 116 -9.15 -10.83 20.65
CA GLU A 116 -10.40 -11.48 20.21
C GLU A 116 -10.15 -12.86 19.58
N LYS A 117 -9.10 -12.98 18.78
CA LYS A 117 -8.68 -14.25 18.16
C LYS A 117 -7.97 -15.21 19.12
N LYS A 118 -7.80 -14.83 20.39
CA LYS A 118 -7.08 -15.58 21.43
C LYS A 118 -5.64 -15.93 21.01
N ILE A 119 -5.02 -15.10 20.16
CA ILE A 119 -3.62 -15.24 19.76
C ILE A 119 -2.77 -14.66 20.88
N LYS A 120 -1.95 -15.51 21.51
CA LYS A 120 -1.09 -15.09 22.63
C LYS A 120 0.14 -14.36 22.12
N LEU A 121 0.32 -13.13 22.58
CA LEU A 121 1.56 -12.36 22.45
C LEU A 121 2.28 -12.33 23.79
N ASP A 122 3.61 -12.30 23.76
CA ASP A 122 4.43 -12.16 24.97
C ASP A 122 4.29 -10.74 25.54
N ASN A 123 3.90 -10.64 26.82
CA ASN A 123 3.70 -9.38 27.52
C ASN A 123 5.00 -8.60 27.78
N SER A 124 6.17 -9.16 27.48
CA SER A 124 7.45 -8.46 27.68
C SER A 124 7.73 -7.34 26.66
N TYR A 125 7.00 -7.27 25.54
CA TYR A 125 7.29 -6.31 24.48
C TYR A 125 6.34 -5.11 24.44
N PHE A 126 5.10 -5.29 24.90
CA PHE A 126 4.12 -4.22 25.00
C PHE A 126 3.66 -4.09 26.45
N PRO A 127 3.59 -2.86 27.01
CA PRO A 127 3.77 -1.56 26.35
C PRO A 127 5.24 -1.08 26.29
N GLN A 128 6.22 -1.91 26.66
CA GLN A 128 7.61 -1.46 26.82
C GLN A 128 8.21 -0.82 25.56
N TYR A 129 7.92 -1.35 24.36
CA TYR A 129 8.49 -0.88 23.10
C TYR A 129 7.48 -0.18 22.18
N THR A 130 6.36 0.32 22.72
CA THR A 130 5.28 0.91 21.90
C THR A 130 5.78 2.04 21.01
N THR A 131 6.64 2.93 21.52
CA THR A 131 7.21 4.03 20.74
C THR A 131 8.04 3.52 19.55
N GLN A 132 8.89 2.52 19.77
CA GLN A 132 9.74 1.96 18.72
C GLN A 132 8.92 1.17 17.68
N MET A 133 7.86 0.47 18.12
CA MET A 133 6.89 -0.14 17.23
C MET A 133 6.17 0.92 16.37
N SER A 134 5.75 2.04 16.96
CA SER A 134 5.13 3.14 16.22
C SER A 134 6.08 3.74 15.18
N TRP A 135 7.34 3.98 15.51
CA TRP A 135 8.34 4.45 14.54
C TRP A 135 8.56 3.46 13.40
N LEU A 136 8.65 2.17 13.71
CA LEU A 136 8.78 1.11 12.71
C LEU A 136 7.61 1.10 11.72
N LEU A 137 6.40 1.40 12.20
CA LEU A 137 5.18 1.56 11.39
C LEU A 137 5.25 2.83 10.51
N CYS A 138 5.64 3.98 11.08
CA CYS A 138 5.80 5.23 10.33
C CYS A 138 6.86 5.10 9.21
N ASP A 139 8.02 4.52 9.52
CA ASP A 139 9.08 4.27 8.53
C ASP A 139 8.58 3.40 7.38
N ASP A 140 7.76 2.38 7.69
CA ASP A 140 7.19 1.50 6.68
C ASP A 140 6.20 2.23 5.77
N LEU A 141 5.36 3.11 6.33
CA LEU A 141 4.43 3.97 5.60
C LEU A 141 5.18 4.95 4.68
N PHE A 142 6.28 5.55 5.13
CA PHE A 142 7.09 6.42 4.27
C PHE A 142 7.78 5.64 3.15
N MET A 143 8.26 4.42 3.44
CA MET A 143 8.76 3.52 2.41
C MET A 143 7.66 3.12 1.42
N PHE A 144 6.43 2.86 1.88
CA PHE A 144 5.28 2.54 1.02
C PHE A 144 5.03 3.65 -0.03
N ARG A 145 5.08 4.92 0.39
CA ARG A 145 4.99 6.06 -0.54
C ARG A 145 6.17 6.15 -1.51
N THR A 146 7.37 5.83 -1.04
CA THR A 146 8.57 5.82 -1.89
C THR A 146 8.47 4.74 -2.97
N GLU A 147 7.90 3.58 -2.64
CA GLU A 147 7.61 2.54 -3.64
C GLU A 147 6.54 2.98 -4.64
N LEU A 148 5.47 3.65 -4.19
CA LEU A 148 4.47 4.23 -5.10
C LEU A 148 5.11 5.19 -6.09
N LYS A 149 6.01 6.07 -5.61
CA LYS A 149 6.73 7.00 -6.48
C LYS A 149 7.54 6.27 -7.55
N LYS A 150 8.21 5.16 -7.21
CA LYS A 150 8.99 4.37 -8.19
C LYS A 150 8.08 3.81 -9.29
N VAL A 151 6.93 3.24 -8.91
CA VAL A 151 5.92 2.72 -9.84
C VAL A 151 5.43 3.85 -10.76
N VAL A 152 5.00 4.97 -10.19
CA VAL A 152 4.47 6.10 -10.96
C VAL A 152 5.51 6.71 -11.90
N ILE A 153 6.79 6.78 -11.50
CA ILE A 153 7.89 7.21 -12.39
C ILE A 153 8.02 6.25 -13.59
N SER A 154 7.96 4.95 -13.34
CA SER A 154 8.04 3.93 -14.39
C SER A 154 6.89 4.09 -15.38
N VAL A 155 5.67 4.15 -14.86
CA VAL A 155 4.45 4.31 -15.64
C VAL A 155 4.44 5.62 -16.42
N ALA A 156 4.75 6.76 -15.79
CA ALA A 156 4.81 8.05 -16.47
C ALA A 156 5.79 8.06 -17.65
N LYS A 157 6.95 7.43 -17.50
CA LYS A 157 7.93 7.29 -18.59
C LYS A 157 7.36 6.47 -19.75
N ALA A 158 6.68 5.38 -19.45
CA ALA A 158 6.09 4.49 -20.45
C ALA A 158 4.90 5.14 -21.17
N SER A 159 3.93 5.66 -20.42
CA SER A 159 2.65 6.14 -20.95
C SER A 159 2.75 7.47 -21.70
N TYR A 160 3.66 8.36 -21.31
CA TYR A 160 3.74 9.70 -21.91
C TYR A 160 4.94 9.89 -22.85
N ASP A 161 5.74 8.84 -23.08
CA ASP A 161 6.96 8.88 -23.90
C ASP A 161 7.85 10.07 -23.51
N ILE A 162 7.94 10.39 -22.20
CA ILE A 162 8.59 11.63 -21.73
C ILE A 162 10.07 11.65 -22.13
N VAL A 163 10.69 10.46 -22.16
CA VAL A 163 12.09 10.28 -22.55
C VAL A 163 12.13 9.96 -24.05
N PRO A 164 12.81 10.79 -24.88
CA PRO A 164 12.96 10.52 -26.30
C PRO A 164 13.57 9.15 -26.56
N LYS A 165 12.97 8.35 -27.44
CA LYS A 165 13.54 7.08 -27.92
C LYS A 165 14.47 7.38 -29.11
N GLY A 166 15.78 7.53 -28.85
CA GLY A 166 16.76 7.79 -29.91
C GLY A 166 18.19 8.03 -29.41
N THR A 167 19.17 7.69 -30.26
CA THR A 167 20.61 7.73 -29.95
C THR A 167 21.18 9.15 -30.13
N MET A 168 21.81 9.68 -29.07
CA MET A 168 22.71 10.85 -29.04
C MET A 168 22.11 12.28 -28.98
N ALA A 169 20.94 12.49 -28.37
CA ALA A 169 20.60 13.83 -27.91
C ALA A 169 21.49 14.21 -26.71
N ARG A 170 22.02 15.44 -26.68
CA ARG A 170 22.82 15.90 -25.53
C ARG A 170 21.95 15.91 -24.27
N LYS A 171 22.56 15.71 -23.09
CA LYS A 171 21.83 15.67 -21.81
C LYS A 171 20.92 16.88 -21.60
N ASP A 172 21.35 18.06 -22.03
CA ASP A 172 20.57 19.31 -21.92
C ASP A 172 19.36 19.35 -22.88
N GLU A 173 19.47 18.75 -24.06
CA GLU A 173 18.37 18.65 -25.03
C GLU A 173 17.30 17.68 -24.55
N VAL A 174 17.72 16.52 -24.01
CA VAL A 174 16.81 15.55 -23.38
C VAL A 174 16.07 16.20 -22.22
N GLN A 175 16.77 16.92 -21.35
CA GLN A 175 16.15 17.60 -20.21
C GLN A 175 15.13 18.66 -20.64
N LYS A 176 15.45 19.48 -21.64
CA LYS A 176 14.51 20.48 -22.19
C LYS A 176 13.27 19.82 -22.80
N CYS A 177 13.44 18.72 -23.53
CA CYS A 177 12.32 17.97 -24.12
C CYS A 177 11.39 17.38 -23.05
N VAL A 178 11.98 16.73 -22.03
CA VAL A 178 11.26 16.19 -20.87
C VAL A 178 10.43 17.28 -20.17
N ILE A 179 11.06 18.42 -19.86
CA ILE A 179 10.38 19.55 -19.20
C ILE A 179 9.25 20.10 -20.08
N ALA A 180 9.47 20.25 -21.38
CA ALA A 180 8.45 20.75 -22.31
C ALA A 180 7.25 19.81 -22.38
N LYS A 181 7.47 18.50 -22.52
CA LYS A 181 6.40 17.48 -22.53
C LYS A 181 5.63 17.47 -21.21
N ALA A 182 6.32 17.44 -20.08
CA ALA A 182 5.68 17.44 -18.77
C ALA A 182 4.88 18.74 -18.52
N THR A 183 5.44 19.89 -18.89
CA THR A 183 4.74 21.18 -18.80
C THR A 183 3.48 21.20 -19.66
N LYS A 184 3.53 20.62 -20.87
CA LYS A 184 2.35 20.49 -21.74
C LYS A 184 1.28 19.66 -21.05
N LEU A 185 1.61 18.45 -20.58
CA LEU A 185 0.68 17.55 -19.88
C LEU A 185 0.03 18.22 -18.67
N LEU A 186 0.82 18.95 -17.88
CA LEU A 186 0.32 19.65 -16.70
C LEU A 186 -0.63 20.80 -17.05
N LYS A 187 -0.34 21.53 -18.13
CA LYS A 187 -1.17 22.65 -18.59
C LYS A 187 -2.49 22.18 -19.20
N THR A 188 -2.47 21.09 -19.96
CA THR A 188 -3.66 20.53 -20.59
C THR A 188 -4.49 19.67 -19.64
N GLY A 189 -3.87 19.15 -18.58
CA GLY A 189 -4.51 18.16 -17.72
C GLY A 189 -4.59 16.77 -18.34
N ASP A 190 -3.95 16.53 -19.49
CA ASP A 190 -4.03 15.26 -20.23
C ASP A 190 -3.62 14.04 -19.37
N TYR A 191 -2.79 14.27 -18.35
CA TYR A 191 -2.39 13.21 -17.41
C TYR A 191 -3.53 12.69 -16.52
N LEU A 192 -4.65 13.40 -16.46
CA LEU A 192 -5.87 13.01 -15.77
C LEU A 192 -6.90 12.42 -16.75
N CYS A 193 -6.83 12.71 -18.04
CA CYS A 193 -7.89 12.39 -18.99
C CYS A 193 -7.67 11.06 -19.74
N VAL A 194 -8.76 10.32 -20.02
CA VAL A 194 -8.77 9.27 -21.06
C VAL A 194 -8.94 9.96 -22.42
N PRO A 195 -8.29 9.51 -23.51
CA PRO A 195 -8.71 9.87 -24.85
C PRO A 195 -10.16 9.43 -25.06
N ASP A 196 -11.09 10.38 -25.24
CA ASP A 196 -12.47 10.06 -25.55
C ASP A 196 -12.56 9.57 -27.01
N LEU A 197 -12.95 8.31 -27.19
CA LEU A 197 -13.20 7.72 -28.51
C LEU A 197 -14.66 7.93 -28.97
N SER A 198 -15.53 8.49 -28.13
CA SER A 198 -16.97 8.60 -28.42
C SER A 198 -17.59 9.91 -27.90
N ASN A 199 -17.85 10.83 -28.84
CA ASN A 199 -18.73 12.01 -28.72
C ASN A 199 -18.15 13.32 -28.18
N GLY A 200 -16.84 13.45 -28.01
CA GLY A 200 -16.19 14.74 -27.75
C GLY A 200 -16.46 15.31 -26.35
N LYS A 201 -16.82 14.45 -25.39
CA LYS A 201 -16.95 14.79 -23.97
C LYS A 201 -15.83 14.09 -23.21
N TRP A 202 -14.91 14.89 -22.67
CA TRP A 202 -13.86 14.41 -21.81
C TRP A 202 -14.47 13.72 -20.57
N LYS A 203 -14.24 12.42 -20.42
CA LYS A 203 -14.37 11.76 -19.12
C LYS A 203 -13.15 12.18 -18.32
N ASN A 204 -13.27 13.31 -17.62
CA ASN A 204 -12.25 13.82 -16.71
C ASN A 204 -11.90 12.70 -15.76
N PHE A 205 -10.63 12.33 -15.57
CA PHE A 205 -10.25 11.18 -14.72
C PHE A 205 -10.53 9.80 -15.34
N VAL A 206 -9.59 9.36 -16.19
CA VAL A 206 -8.62 8.31 -15.88
C VAL A 206 -7.71 8.12 -17.09
N SER A 207 -6.58 8.82 -17.11
CA SER A 207 -5.53 8.46 -18.07
C SER A 207 -5.11 7.00 -17.87
N GLN A 208 -4.75 6.34 -18.96
CA GLN A 208 -4.23 4.97 -18.91
C GLN A 208 -3.06 4.87 -17.91
N ALA A 209 -2.24 5.91 -17.80
CA ALA A 209 -1.15 5.99 -16.84
C ALA A 209 -1.60 5.96 -15.36
N LEU A 210 -2.71 6.60 -15.00
CA LEU A 210 -3.23 6.53 -13.63
C LEU A 210 -3.77 5.14 -13.31
N ARG A 211 -4.48 4.54 -14.27
CA ARG A 211 -4.95 3.15 -14.17
C ARG A 211 -3.77 2.20 -13.98
N ASP A 212 -2.76 2.29 -14.83
CA ASP A 212 -1.57 1.43 -14.78
C ASP A 212 -0.83 1.61 -13.44
N GLY A 213 -0.63 2.85 -12.99
CA GLY A 213 0.01 3.14 -11.71
C GLY A 213 -0.76 2.58 -10.52
N CYS A 214 -2.09 2.67 -10.56
CA CYS A 214 -2.97 2.09 -9.55
C CYS A 214 -2.90 0.55 -9.52
N LEU A 215 -3.00 -0.10 -10.68
CA LEU A 215 -2.97 -1.55 -10.81
C LEU A 215 -1.60 -2.11 -10.39
N GLU A 216 -0.52 -1.52 -10.88
CA GLU A 216 0.83 -1.96 -10.55
C GLU A 216 1.14 -1.78 -9.06
N PHE A 217 0.71 -0.67 -8.44
CA PHE A 217 1.00 -0.40 -7.04
C PHE A 217 0.10 -1.18 -6.06
N TYR A 218 -1.23 -1.11 -6.22
CA TYR A 218 -2.17 -1.70 -5.26
C TYR A 218 -2.45 -3.18 -5.52
N TYR A 219 -2.33 -3.65 -6.77
CA TYR A 219 -2.66 -5.03 -7.17
C TYR A 219 -1.45 -5.84 -7.67
N GLY A 220 -0.27 -5.23 -7.75
CA GLY A 220 0.96 -5.94 -8.04
C GLY A 220 1.30 -7.05 -7.05
N ASN A 221 2.41 -7.75 -7.30
CA ASN A 221 2.87 -8.86 -6.46
C ASN A 221 3.74 -8.40 -5.27
N SER A 222 3.65 -7.12 -4.92
CA SER A 222 4.31 -6.54 -3.75
C SER A 222 3.72 -7.08 -2.46
N LYS A 223 4.56 -7.31 -1.44
CA LYS A 223 4.10 -7.61 -0.07
C LYS A 223 3.31 -6.46 0.56
N LYS A 224 3.43 -5.25 -0.01
CA LYS A 224 2.69 -4.05 0.40
C LYS A 224 1.42 -3.82 -0.42
N ALA A 225 1.11 -4.69 -1.37
CA ALA A 225 -0.10 -4.58 -2.18
C ALA A 225 -1.35 -4.71 -1.29
N LEU A 226 -2.37 -3.92 -1.61
CA LEU A 226 -3.61 -3.86 -0.85
C LEU A 226 -4.70 -4.76 -1.42
N LYS A 227 -4.47 -5.44 -2.56
CA LYS A 227 -5.47 -6.31 -3.25
C LYS A 227 -6.23 -7.32 -2.39
N ASN A 228 -5.65 -7.76 -1.28
CA ASN A 228 -6.29 -8.76 -0.41
C ASN A 228 -7.19 -8.14 0.67
N THR A 229 -7.16 -6.82 0.86
CA THR A 229 -8.06 -6.15 1.80
C THR A 229 -9.47 -6.10 1.22
N SER A 230 -10.48 -6.03 2.09
CA SER A 230 -11.89 -5.99 1.69
C SER A 230 -12.22 -4.78 0.83
N GLU A 231 -11.56 -3.66 1.12
CA GLU A 231 -11.78 -2.37 0.50
C GLU A 231 -11.26 -2.36 -0.94
N PHE A 232 -10.07 -2.92 -1.16
CA PHE A 232 -9.43 -3.03 -2.48
C PHE A 232 -9.86 -4.28 -3.27
N ARG A 233 -10.68 -5.17 -2.70
CA ARG A 233 -11.22 -6.30 -3.48
C ARG A 233 -12.30 -5.88 -4.47
N ARG A 234 -13.04 -4.82 -4.18
CA ARG A 234 -14.19 -4.37 -4.98
C ARG A 234 -13.81 -3.27 -5.96
N ALA A 235 -13.10 -2.26 -5.47
CA ALA A 235 -12.69 -1.11 -6.25
C ALA A 235 -11.52 -0.40 -5.57
N ILE A 236 -10.86 0.50 -6.29
CA ILE A 236 -9.84 1.37 -5.69
C ILE A 236 -10.54 2.49 -4.92
N PRO A 237 -10.29 2.67 -3.62
CA PRO A 237 -10.85 3.78 -2.88
C PRO A 237 -10.45 5.13 -3.49
N VAL A 238 -11.35 6.12 -3.38
CA VAL A 238 -11.17 7.50 -3.89
C VAL A 238 -9.79 8.05 -3.51
N ASN A 239 -9.47 7.94 -2.22
CA ASN A 239 -8.25 8.48 -1.66
C ASN A 239 -6.99 7.74 -2.15
N GLY A 240 -7.11 6.48 -2.58
CA GLY A 240 -6.05 5.74 -3.26
C GLY A 240 -5.80 6.24 -4.67
N LEU A 241 -6.86 6.47 -5.45
CA LEU A 241 -6.74 7.07 -6.79
C LEU A 241 -6.14 8.48 -6.70
N LEU A 242 -6.62 9.29 -5.75
CA LEU A 242 -6.12 10.63 -5.49
C LEU A 242 -4.64 10.63 -5.11
N LEU A 243 -4.21 9.69 -4.26
CA LEU A 243 -2.80 9.55 -3.91
C LEU A 243 -1.94 9.26 -5.15
N VAL A 244 -2.37 8.34 -6.03
CA VAL A 244 -1.65 8.04 -7.28
C VAL A 244 -1.63 9.26 -8.22
N GLY A 245 -2.76 9.94 -8.38
CA GLY A 245 -2.88 11.16 -9.18
C GLY A 245 -1.99 12.29 -8.68
N ALA A 246 -1.95 12.50 -7.36
CA ALA A 246 -1.04 13.44 -6.73
C ALA A 246 0.41 13.08 -7.03
N VAL A 247 0.83 11.83 -6.77
CA VAL A 247 2.20 11.36 -7.05
C VAL A 247 2.56 11.54 -8.52
N MET A 248 1.63 11.26 -9.44
CA MET A 248 1.80 11.48 -10.88
C MET A 248 2.07 12.95 -11.19
N LYS A 249 1.24 13.86 -10.68
CA LYS A 249 1.45 15.30 -10.81
C LYS A 249 2.79 15.74 -10.23
N GLY A 250 3.17 15.23 -9.06
CA GLY A 250 4.47 15.48 -8.43
C GLY A 250 5.67 15.05 -9.29
N VAL A 251 5.58 13.85 -9.88
CA VAL A 251 6.59 13.32 -10.80
C VAL A 251 6.71 14.19 -12.06
N LEU A 252 5.58 14.61 -12.64
CA LEU A 252 5.56 15.46 -13.85
C LEU A 252 6.07 16.88 -13.56
N THR A 253 5.74 17.46 -12.39
CA THR A 253 6.20 18.79 -11.99
C THR A 253 7.68 18.82 -11.58
N GLY A 254 8.29 17.64 -11.35
CA GLY A 254 9.60 17.54 -10.72
C GLY A 254 9.63 18.06 -9.29
N ALA A 255 8.46 18.25 -8.67
CA ALA A 255 8.33 18.87 -7.37
C ALA A 255 8.74 17.92 -6.25
N ASP A 256 9.35 18.50 -5.21
CA ASP A 256 9.65 17.84 -3.96
C ASP A 256 8.36 17.46 -3.19
N PHE A 257 8.42 16.41 -2.37
CA PHE A 257 7.29 15.76 -1.69
C PHE A 257 6.44 16.73 -0.84
N ASN A 258 7.05 17.79 -0.30
CA ASN A 258 6.35 18.82 0.48
C ASN A 258 5.38 19.67 -0.38
N SER A 259 5.59 19.71 -1.69
CA SER A 259 4.64 20.29 -2.64
C SER A 259 3.49 19.33 -2.97
N LEU A 260 3.72 18.02 -2.82
CA LEU A 260 2.74 16.97 -3.03
C LEU A 260 1.66 16.99 -1.95
N GLN A 261 2.09 17.10 -0.69
CA GLN A 261 1.20 17.19 0.46
C GLN A 261 0.22 18.35 0.27
N ARG A 262 0.74 19.58 0.07
CA ARG A 262 -0.09 20.77 -0.18
C ARG A 262 -1.01 20.65 -1.38
N SER A 263 -0.55 20.01 -2.47
CA SER A 263 -1.39 19.81 -3.66
C SER A 263 -2.50 18.79 -3.45
N THR A 264 -2.25 17.78 -2.60
CA THR A 264 -3.21 16.71 -2.30
C THR A 264 -4.23 17.19 -1.30
N ASP A 265 -3.79 17.90 -0.26
CA ASP A 265 -4.68 18.51 0.73
C ASP A 265 -5.59 19.53 0.04
N ALA A 266 -5.05 20.40 -0.83
CA ALA A 266 -5.86 21.34 -1.60
C ALA A 266 -6.86 20.65 -2.57
N LEU A 267 -6.53 19.46 -3.07
CA LEU A 267 -7.44 18.67 -3.92
C LEU A 267 -8.53 17.97 -3.09
N LEU A 268 -8.18 17.44 -1.92
CA LEU A 268 -9.09 16.76 -0.99
C LEU A 268 -10.02 17.73 -0.26
N GLU A 269 -9.56 18.95 -0.01
CA GLU A 269 -10.33 20.02 0.63
C GLU A 269 -11.29 20.73 -0.34
N ASN A 270 -11.14 20.53 -1.66
CA ASN A 270 -12.08 21.07 -2.64
C ASN A 270 -13.32 20.15 -2.74
N PRO A 271 -14.49 20.57 -2.22
CA PRO A 271 -15.67 19.73 -2.18
C PRO A 271 -16.21 19.39 -3.58
N ASP A 272 -16.01 20.27 -4.57
CA ASP A 272 -16.46 20.05 -5.94
C ASP A 272 -15.61 18.96 -6.62
N CYS A 273 -14.28 19.02 -6.44
CA CYS A 273 -13.39 17.97 -6.91
C CYS A 273 -13.72 16.62 -6.25
N ARG A 274 -14.05 16.64 -4.95
CA ARG A 274 -14.41 15.42 -4.23
C ARG A 274 -15.72 14.81 -4.73
N ALA A 275 -16.76 15.63 -4.96
CA ALA A 275 -18.06 15.16 -5.45
C ALA A 275 -17.96 14.59 -6.87
N GLU A 276 -17.24 15.27 -7.77
CA GLU A 276 -16.98 14.77 -9.13
C GLU A 276 -16.23 13.43 -9.07
N LEU A 277 -15.25 13.29 -8.19
CA LEU A 277 -14.51 12.03 -8.00
C LEU A 277 -15.40 10.89 -7.44
N GLU A 278 -16.32 11.18 -6.52
CA GLU A 278 -17.23 10.18 -5.94
C GLU A 278 -18.22 9.64 -6.99
N GLU A 279 -18.90 10.50 -7.77
CA GLU A 279 -19.81 10.09 -8.86
C GLU A 279 -19.07 9.24 -9.92
N MET A 280 -17.83 9.60 -10.22
CA MET A 280 -17.00 8.89 -11.17
C MET A 280 -16.55 7.52 -10.71
N LEU A 281 -16.33 7.36 -9.40
CA LEU A 281 -15.95 6.07 -8.83
C LEU A 281 -17.13 5.10 -8.82
N GLU A 282 -18.36 5.60 -8.74
CA GLU A 282 -19.55 4.80 -9.02
C GLU A 282 -19.53 4.30 -10.47
N GLN A 283 -19.19 5.15 -11.45
CA GLN A 283 -19.05 4.72 -12.85
C GLN A 283 -17.94 3.68 -13.02
N TRP A 284 -16.82 3.81 -12.30
CA TRP A 284 -15.74 2.83 -12.30
C TRP A 284 -16.14 1.50 -11.65
N ALA A 285 -16.87 1.53 -10.54
CA ALA A 285 -17.41 0.33 -9.93
C ALA A 285 -18.40 -0.39 -10.86
N MET A 286 -19.19 0.37 -11.63
CA MET A 286 -20.10 -0.17 -12.64
C MET A 286 -19.37 -0.80 -13.83
N ILE A 287 -18.26 -0.21 -14.28
CA ILE A 287 -17.45 -0.74 -15.40
C ILE A 287 -16.61 -1.95 -14.94
N GLY A 288 -15.99 -1.87 -13.76
CA GLY A 288 -15.13 -2.93 -13.22
C GLY A 288 -15.90 -4.18 -12.76
N ALA A 289 -17.17 -4.04 -12.40
CA ALA A 289 -18.03 -5.19 -12.04
C ALA A 289 -18.54 -5.98 -13.26
N GLY A 290 -18.38 -5.46 -14.48
CA GLY A 290 -18.89 -6.10 -15.70
C GLY A 290 -17.87 -6.89 -16.53
N ASP A 291 -16.57 -6.70 -16.31
CA ASP A 291 -15.53 -7.12 -17.29
C ASP A 291 -14.31 -7.84 -16.67
N LEU A 292 -14.35 -8.13 -15.37
CA LEU A 292 -13.38 -9.01 -14.71
C LEU A 292 -14.01 -10.37 -14.43
N ASP A 293 -14.42 -11.07 -15.48
CA ASP A 293 -14.61 -12.51 -15.43
C ASP A 293 -13.24 -13.14 -15.17
N PHE A 294 -12.89 -13.29 -13.89
CA PHE A 294 -11.90 -14.27 -13.48
C PHE A 294 -12.51 -15.62 -13.82
N ASP A 295 -11.98 -16.26 -14.86
CA ASP A 295 -12.39 -17.56 -15.39
C ASP A 295 -12.23 -18.66 -14.32
N GLU A 296 -13.15 -18.71 -13.36
CA GLU A 296 -13.37 -19.82 -12.44
C GLU A 296 -14.19 -20.90 -13.18
N GLY A 297 -13.59 -21.50 -14.20
CA GLY A 297 -14.34 -22.34 -15.14
C GLY A 297 -13.57 -23.45 -15.85
N GLY A 298 -12.41 -23.89 -15.33
CA GLY A 298 -11.59 -24.94 -15.96
C GLY A 298 -11.53 -26.25 -15.19
N THR A 299 -12.66 -26.95 -15.02
CA THR A 299 -12.64 -28.36 -14.56
C THR A 299 -12.67 -29.28 -15.79
N GLY A 300 -11.52 -29.75 -16.25
CA GLY A 300 -11.39 -30.73 -17.33
C GLY A 300 -10.05 -31.45 -17.19
N GLY A 301 -10.09 -32.74 -16.89
CA GLY A 301 -8.94 -33.53 -16.43
C GLY A 301 -7.98 -34.00 -17.53
N SER A 302 -6.95 -34.75 -17.06
CA SER A 302 -6.15 -35.80 -17.75
C SER A 302 -5.80 -35.51 -19.21
N ASP A 303 -4.53 -35.34 -19.61
CA ASP A 303 -3.43 -36.28 -19.51
C ASP A 303 -2.14 -35.60 -20.02
N MET A 304 -1.00 -36.27 -19.85
CA MET A 304 0.35 -35.93 -20.27
C MET A 304 0.48 -35.09 -21.55
N GLU A 305 1.37 -34.09 -21.55
CA GLU A 305 2.71 -34.20 -22.15
C GLU A 305 3.48 -32.87 -22.01
N ASP A 306 4.79 -33.01 -22.12
CA ASP A 306 5.85 -32.04 -21.95
C ASP A 306 5.59 -30.64 -22.55
N VAL A 307 6.22 -29.61 -21.96
CA VAL A 307 7.32 -28.87 -22.61
C VAL A 307 7.86 -27.76 -21.69
N ASN A 308 9.18 -27.63 -21.79
CA ASN A 308 10.16 -26.89 -21.02
C ASN A 308 9.90 -25.40 -20.71
N ILE A 309 10.54 -25.03 -19.59
CA ILE A 309 11.11 -23.72 -19.23
C ILE A 309 11.77 -23.03 -20.46
N ILE A 310 11.71 -21.69 -20.55
CA ILE A 310 12.87 -20.76 -20.66
C ILE A 310 12.42 -19.33 -21.07
N LEU A 311 12.86 -18.39 -20.22
CA LEU A 311 12.91 -16.92 -20.26
C LEU A 311 11.61 -16.12 -20.05
#